data_AF-A0A562IHF1-F1
#
_entry.id   AF-A0A562IHF1-F1
#
_cell.length_a   1.000
_cell.length_b   1.000
_cell.length_c   1.000
_cell.angle_alpha   90.00
_cell.angle_beta   90.00
_cell.angle_gamma   90.00
#
_symmetry.space_group_name_H-M   'P 1'
#
loop_
_entity.id
_entity.type
_entity.pdbx_description
1 polymer ?
#
loop_
_entity_poly.entity_id
_entity_poly.type
_entity_poly.pdbx_seq_one_letter_code
_entity_poly.pdbx_strand_id
1 'polypeptide(L)'
;MVGSWDAGLEELFFRFSHRFTRVEPRRRAWAYVRGLLAPLERRNGWTLAEQAGHVSPDGLQGMLCSAAWDRDAVRDDVRDYVVEQIGDAAGVLVADETGFVKKGT
;
A
#
# COMPACT_ATOMS: atom_id res chain seq x y z
N MET A 1 10.09 -7.06 20.86
CA MET A 1 9.34 -7.83 19.84
C MET A 1 9.06 -6.89 18.67
N VAL A 2 9.91 -6.90 17.63
CA VAL A 2 9.69 -6.15 16.36
C VAL A 2 9.33 -7.13 15.22
N GLY A 3 9.30 -8.44 15.48
CA GLY A 3 9.12 -9.46 14.45
C GLY A 3 7.68 -9.73 13.99
N SER A 4 6.63 -9.25 14.66
CA SER A 4 5.25 -9.56 14.25
C SER A 4 4.68 -8.63 13.19
N TRP A 5 5.14 -7.37 13.17
CA TRP A 5 4.58 -6.36 12.27
C TRP A 5 5.13 -6.49 10.85
N ASP A 6 6.45 -6.60 10.70
CA ASP A 6 7.08 -6.74 9.38
C ASP A 6 6.61 -8.02 8.69
N ALA A 7 6.53 -9.13 9.44
CA ALA A 7 6.04 -10.41 8.92
C ALA A 7 4.57 -10.34 8.47
N GLY A 8 3.69 -9.71 9.25
CA GLY A 8 2.29 -9.52 8.86
C GLY A 8 2.14 -8.61 7.65
N LEU A 9 2.98 -7.58 7.52
CA LEU A 9 2.98 -6.73 6.34
C LEU A 9 3.48 -7.47 5.09
N GLU A 10 4.52 -8.30 5.23
CA GLU A 10 5.02 -9.16 4.15
C GLU A 10 3.96 -10.18 3.72
N GLU A 11 3.26 -10.82 4.66
CA GLU A 11 2.17 -11.75 4.39
C GLU A 11 1.02 -11.07 3.63
N LEU A 12 0.55 -9.92 4.12
CA LEU A 12 -0.48 -9.12 3.46
C LEU A 12 -0.04 -8.74 2.04
N PHE A 13 1.19 -8.25 1.87
CA PHE A 13 1.69 -7.86 0.56
C PHE A 13 1.79 -9.05 -0.38
N PHE A 14 2.28 -10.19 0.11
CA PHE A 14 2.40 -11.42 -0.65
C PHE A 14 1.04 -11.85 -1.21
N ARG A 15 -0.02 -11.78 -0.39
CA ARG A 15 -1.39 -12.15 -0.76
C ARG A 15 -1.86 -11.47 -2.04
N PHE A 16 -1.72 -10.15 -2.16
CA PHE A 16 -2.16 -9.41 -3.35
C PHE A 16 -1.06 -9.19 -4.39
N SER A 17 0.18 -9.62 -4.13
CA SER A 17 1.32 -9.35 -5.02
C SER A 17 1.16 -9.91 -6.44
N HIS A 18 0.34 -10.95 -6.60
CA HIS A 18 0.02 -11.57 -7.88
C HIS A 18 -0.90 -10.71 -8.77
N ARG A 19 -1.53 -9.67 -8.22
CA ARG A 19 -2.33 -8.69 -8.97
C ARG A 19 -1.50 -7.75 -9.83
N PHE A 20 -0.17 -7.76 -9.65
CA PHE A 20 0.76 -7.00 -10.48
C PHE A 20 1.26 -7.87 -11.64
N THR A 21 1.06 -7.38 -12.86
CA THR A 21 1.45 -8.09 -14.09
C THR A 21 2.97 -8.20 -14.29
N ARG A 22 3.74 -7.33 -13.65
CA ARG A 22 5.20 -7.23 -13.80
C ARG A 22 5.90 -7.06 -12.46
N VAL A 23 7.17 -7.46 -12.42
CA VAL A 23 7.97 -7.40 -11.19
C VAL A 23 8.32 -5.97 -10.79
N GLU A 24 8.52 -5.05 -11.75
CA GLU A 24 8.93 -3.67 -11.46
C GLU A 24 7.82 -2.87 -10.74
N PRO A 25 6.56 -2.85 -11.21
CA PRO A 25 5.46 -2.22 -10.47
C PRO A 25 5.22 -2.86 -9.10
N ARG A 26 5.37 -4.19 -8.98
CA ARG A 26 5.26 -4.89 -7.71
C ARG A 26 6.32 -4.44 -6.70
N ARG A 27 7.59 -4.36 -7.11
CA ARG A 27 8.67 -3.87 -6.24
C ARG A 27 8.44 -2.42 -5.80
N ARG A 28 7.93 -1.58 -6.70
CA ARG A 28 7.58 -0.19 -6.39
C ARG A 28 6.41 -0.09 -5.43
N ALA A 29 5.38 -0.92 -5.59
CA ALA A 29 4.26 -0.99 -4.65
C ALA A 29 4.72 -1.40 -3.25
N TRP A 30 5.63 -2.38 -3.14
CA TRP A 30 6.22 -2.76 -1.86
C TRP A 30 6.98 -1.61 -1.20
N ALA A 31 7.86 -0.93 -1.97
CA ALA A 31 8.60 0.22 -1.48
C ALA A 31 7.65 1.36 -1.06
N TYR A 32 6.59 1.59 -1.83
CA TYR A 32 5.59 2.61 -1.55
C TYR A 32 4.84 2.35 -0.22
N VAL A 33 4.31 1.14 -0.02
CA VAL A 33 3.60 0.76 1.22
C VAL A 33 4.52 0.89 2.44
N ARG A 34 5.75 0.38 2.35
CA ARG A 34 6.75 0.55 3.42
C ARG A 34 7.06 2.02 3.70
N GLY A 35 7.17 2.85 2.67
CA GLY A 35 7.40 4.28 2.81
C GLY A 35 6.23 5.01 3.50
N LEU A 36 4.98 4.62 3.21
CA LEU A 36 3.80 5.19 3.88
C LEU A 36 3.79 4.89 5.39
N LEU A 37 4.24 3.70 5.76
CA LEU A 37 4.27 3.21 7.15
C LEU A 37 5.54 3.63 7.90
N ALA A 38 6.56 4.12 7.19
CA ALA A 38 7.80 4.58 7.78
C ALA A 38 7.61 5.85 8.65
N PRO A 39 8.50 6.08 9.62
CA PRO A 39 8.50 7.27 10.47
C PRO A 39 9.03 8.50 9.71
N LEU A 40 8.40 8.83 8.58
CA LEU A 40 8.72 9.99 7.77
C LEU A 40 7.85 11.19 8.19
N GLU A 41 8.49 12.35 8.36
CA GLU A 41 7.80 13.60 8.71
C GLU A 41 6.78 14.01 7.63
N ARG A 42 7.11 13.80 6.35
CA ARG A 42 6.24 14.11 5.21
C ARG A 42 6.19 12.95 4.22
N ARG A 43 4.99 12.43 3.94
CA ARG A 43 4.77 11.32 2.99
C ARG A 43 4.28 11.85 1.64
N ASN A 44 5.17 12.50 0.91
CA ASN A 44 4.91 12.92 -0.47
C ASN A 44 5.70 12.05 -1.46
N GLY A 45 5.37 12.13 -2.75
CA GLY A 45 6.00 11.28 -3.77
C GLY A 45 7.53 11.38 -3.82
N TRP A 46 8.11 12.55 -3.54
CA TRP A 46 9.55 12.75 -3.51
C TRP A 46 10.17 12.04 -2.30
N THR A 47 9.66 12.30 -1.09
CA THR A 47 10.19 11.69 0.14
C THR A 47 10.07 10.16 0.12
N LEU A 48 8.97 9.64 -0.45
CA LEU A 48 8.79 8.19 -0.61
C LEU A 48 9.76 7.60 -1.65
N ALA A 49 10.08 8.33 -2.71
CA ALA A 49 11.05 7.92 -3.70
C ALA A 49 12.47 7.92 -3.14
N GLU A 50 12.87 8.96 -2.41
CA GLU A 50 14.15 9.04 -1.71
C GLU A 50 14.32 7.89 -0.72
N GLN A 51 13.29 7.64 0.11
CA GLN A 51 13.28 6.50 1.04
C GLN A 51 13.43 5.15 0.34
N ALA A 52 12.91 5.04 -0.89
CA ALA A 52 13.03 3.85 -1.74
C ALA A 52 14.35 3.79 -2.54
N GLY A 53 15.25 4.77 -2.39
CA GLY A 53 16.51 4.87 -3.13
C GLY A 53 16.35 5.22 -4.61
N HIS A 54 15.25 5.86 -4.98
CA HIS A 54 14.97 6.30 -6.34
C HIS A 54 15.44 7.74 -6.57
N VAL A 55 15.94 8.00 -7.79
CA VAL A 55 16.43 9.33 -8.20
C VAL A 55 15.29 10.31 -8.55
N SER A 56 14.08 9.81 -8.76
CA SER A 56 12.89 10.61 -9.07
C SER A 56 11.60 9.91 -8.60
N PRO A 57 10.50 10.66 -8.40
CA PRO A 57 9.21 10.09 -8.01
C PRO A 57 8.46 9.41 -9.16
N ASP A 58 8.91 9.56 -10.40
CA ASP A 58 8.15 9.19 -11.60
C ASP A 58 7.85 7.68 -11.65
N GLY A 59 8.78 6.86 -11.15
CA GLY A 59 8.57 5.41 -11.07
C GLY A 59 7.41 5.03 -10.15
N LEU A 60 7.34 5.64 -8.96
CA LEU A 60 6.28 5.38 -7.98
C LEU A 60 4.95 5.95 -8.48
N GLN A 61 4.94 7.19 -8.99
CA GLN A 61 3.74 7.80 -9.55
C GLN A 61 3.22 7.03 -10.76
N GLY A 62 4.11 6.63 -11.67
CA GLY A 62 3.80 5.80 -12.81
C GLY A 62 3.18 4.47 -12.38
N MET A 63 3.70 3.83 -11.33
CA MET A 63 3.10 2.60 -10.78
C MET A 63 1.66 2.84 -10.28
N LEU A 64 1.44 3.89 -9.48
CA LEU A 64 0.10 4.22 -8.95
C LEU A 64 -0.91 4.50 -10.07
N CYS A 65 -0.50 5.19 -11.12
CA CYS A 65 -1.37 5.57 -12.23
C CYS A 65 -1.48 4.51 -13.34
N SER A 66 -0.61 3.50 -13.35
CA SER A 66 -0.58 2.49 -14.40
C SER A 66 -1.77 1.52 -14.34
N ALA A 67 -2.01 0.86 -15.47
CA ALA A 67 -2.86 -0.33 -15.58
C ALA A 67 -2.08 -1.64 -15.28
N ALA A 68 -0.87 -1.55 -14.70
CA ALA A 68 -0.02 -2.71 -14.46
C ALA A 68 -0.48 -3.58 -13.28
N TRP A 69 -1.53 -3.14 -12.57
CA TRP A 69 -2.13 -3.83 -11.44
C TRP A 69 -3.64 -3.62 -11.42
N ASP A 70 -4.35 -4.63 -10.93
CA ASP A 70 -5.79 -4.59 -10.75
C ASP A 70 -6.12 -3.95 -9.39
N ARG A 71 -6.65 -2.73 -9.42
CA ARG A 71 -6.90 -1.92 -8.22
C ARG A 71 -8.04 -2.48 -7.38
N ASP A 72 -9.10 -2.92 -8.05
CA ASP A 72 -10.27 -3.48 -7.39
C ASP A 72 -9.93 -4.82 -6.76
N ALA A 73 -9.19 -5.66 -7.47
CA ALA A 73 -8.79 -6.95 -6.92
C ALA A 73 -7.78 -6.82 -5.77
N VAL A 74 -6.85 -5.86 -5.80
CA VAL A 74 -5.99 -5.57 -4.63
C VAL A 74 -6.81 -5.07 -3.45
N ARG A 75 -7.80 -4.18 -3.66
CA ARG A 75 -8.71 -3.74 -2.59
C ARG A 75 -9.42 -4.93 -1.97
N ASP A 76 -9.95 -5.83 -2.79
CA ASP A 76 -10.72 -6.98 -2.33
C ASP A 76 -9.83 -7.97 -1.56
N ASP A 77 -8.61 -8.25 -2.03
CA ASP A 77 -7.64 -9.09 -1.32
C ASP A 77 -7.26 -8.50 0.06
N VAL A 78 -7.08 -7.17 0.14
CA VAL A 78 -6.80 -6.46 1.40
C VAL A 78 -7.99 -6.51 2.35
N ARG A 79 -9.21 -6.27 1.83
CA ARG A 79 -10.45 -6.37 2.60
C ARG A 79 -10.61 -7.76 3.20
N ASP A 80 -10.44 -8.80 2.39
CA ASP A 80 -10.62 -10.18 2.83
C ASP A 80 -9.59 -10.55 3.91
N TYR A 81 -8.32 -10.13 3.75
CA TYR A 81 -7.31 -10.28 4.80
C TYR A 81 -7.74 -9.62 6.11
N VAL A 82 -8.23 -8.38 6.07
CA VAL A 82 -8.67 -7.67 7.29
C VAL A 82 -9.85 -8.39 7.94
N VAL A 83 -10.85 -8.80 7.15
CA VAL A 83 -12.02 -9.52 7.67
C VAL A 83 -11.62 -10.85 8.30
N GLU A 84 -10.69 -11.59 7.71
CA GLU A 84 -10.20 -12.85 8.28
C GLU A 84 -9.49 -12.65 9.63
N GLN A 85 -8.77 -11.54 9.80
CA GLN A 85 -7.98 -11.30 11.01
C GLN A 85 -8.80 -10.70 12.17
N ILE A 86 -9.75 -9.82 11.87
CA ILE A 86 -10.48 -9.03 12.89
C ILE A 86 -12.00 -8.97 12.69
N GLY A 87 -12.53 -9.68 11.70
CA GLY A 87 -13.96 -9.73 11.43
C GLY A 87 -14.74 -10.50 12.49
N ASP A 88 -16.01 -10.16 12.62
CA ASP A 88 -16.98 -10.84 13.47
C ASP A 88 -18.25 -11.10 12.65
N ALA A 89 -18.86 -12.28 12.79
CA ALA A 89 -20.08 -12.65 12.05
C ALA A 89 -21.30 -11.77 12.40
N ALA A 90 -21.31 -11.16 13.59
CA ALA A 90 -22.30 -10.18 14.02
C ALA A 90 -21.84 -8.73 13.79
N GLY A 91 -20.63 -8.52 13.27
CA GLY A 91 -20.03 -7.21 13.03
C GLY A 91 -20.14 -6.73 11.59
N VAL A 92 -19.89 -5.43 11.39
CA VAL A 92 -19.75 -4.82 10.05
C VAL A 92 -18.41 -4.09 9.99
N LEU A 93 -17.60 -4.39 8.98
CA LEU A 93 -16.37 -3.65 8.71
C LEU A 93 -16.72 -2.35 7.97
N VAL A 94 -16.39 -1.22 8.59
CA VAL A 94 -16.52 0.11 7.99
C VAL A 94 -15.13 0.64 7.69
N ALA A 95 -14.82 0.82 6.42
CA ALA A 95 -13.64 1.56 5.98
C ALA A 95 -14.09 2.98 5.62
N ASP A 96 -13.54 3.97 6.31
CA ASP A 96 -13.76 5.38 6.01
C ASP A 96 -12.43 6.05 5.70
N GLU A 97 -12.41 6.92 4.70
CA GLU A 97 -11.25 7.77 4.46
C GLU A 97 -11.32 8.88 5.49
N THR A 98 -10.49 8.82 6.54
CA THR A 98 -10.30 9.98 7.42
C THR A 98 -9.51 11.05 6.67
N GLY A 99 -10.19 11.74 5.75
CA GLY A 99 -9.60 12.71 4.86
C GLY A 99 -9.39 14.05 5.55
N PHE A 100 -8.16 14.57 5.48
CA PHE A 100 -7.94 16.00 5.61
C PHE A 100 -8.39 16.68 4.30
N VAL A 101 -9.17 17.76 4.39
CA VAL A 101 -9.59 18.52 3.21
C VAL A 101 -8.35 18.96 2.43
N LYS A 102 -8.18 18.40 1.23
CA LYS A 102 -7.11 18.80 0.31
C LYS A 102 -7.44 20.18 -0.24
N LYS A 103 -6.77 21.23 0.27
CA LYS A 103 -6.75 22.53 -0.40
C LYS A 103 -5.79 22.47 -1.58
N GLY A 104 -6.32 22.27 -2.79
CA GLY A 104 -5.64 22.62 -4.02
C GLY A 104 -5.88 24.09 -4.33
N THR A 105 -4.86 24.80 -4.83
CA THR A 105 -5.05 26.08 -5.53
C THR A 105 -5.23 25.78 -7.01
#